data_AF-A0A3L7VFP0-F1
#
_entry.id   AF-A0A3L7VFP0-F1
#
_cell.length_a   1.000
_cell.length_b   1.000
_cell.length_c   1.000
_cell.angle_alpha   90.00
_cell.angle_beta   90.00
_cell.angle_gamma   90.00
#
_symmetry.space_group_name_H-M   'P 1'
#
loop_
_entity.id
_entity.type
_entity.pdbx_description
1 polymer ?
#
loop_
_entity_poly.entity_id
_entity_poly.type
_entity_poly.pdbx_seq_one_letter_code
_entity_poly.pdbx_strand_id
1 'polypeptide(L)'
;MHRGCQWTNIPQKGCPMKDQTGHPEHLHHQHGHVSEVTPPPQKSIAIPEWAKYLIGAALVGFIAYSVLQLLRQRAIDTASAEWYGLDRISGTDGLKELAAKAGTTFPGKIAKFKLAREDLRNGLRDFAAKKLSETKAKDAKALPELASIEALKKAATAYGELARTSGLPRLLEIEANLGAAKASEALGAFAEAKTFYETTVKLAGDSEMGKQAAAGAERLGKNELAVKTLQDELLKTARGPSTP
;
A
#
# COMPACT_ATOMS: atom_id res chain seq x y z
N MET A 1 31.33 -9.57 -20.18
CA MET A 1 31.71 -8.14 -20.09
C MET A 1 30.91 -7.49 -18.99
N HIS A 2 31.60 -7.15 -17.91
CA HIS A 2 31.08 -6.56 -16.68
C HIS A 2 30.69 -5.09 -16.86
N ARG A 3 29.61 -4.65 -16.19
CA ARG A 3 29.60 -3.39 -15.41
C ARG A 3 28.72 -3.58 -14.18
N GLY A 4 29.36 -3.97 -13.08
CA GLY A 4 28.77 -3.83 -11.75
C GLY A 4 28.83 -2.37 -11.34
N CYS A 5 27.69 -1.78 -11.00
CA CYS A 5 27.64 -0.51 -10.30
C CYS A 5 27.79 -0.82 -8.81
N GLN A 6 29.03 -0.72 -8.31
CA GLN A 6 29.30 -0.64 -6.88
C GLN A 6 28.83 0.73 -6.39
N TRP A 7 27.78 0.74 -5.56
CA TRP A 7 27.44 1.92 -4.77
C TRP A 7 28.42 2.00 -3.61
N THR A 8 29.28 3.01 -3.69
CA THR A 8 30.30 3.32 -2.71
C THR A 8 29.68 3.94 -1.45
N ASN A 9 30.12 3.39 -0.32
CA ASN A 9 30.20 3.97 1.02
C ASN A 9 29.68 5.40 1.20
N ILE A 10 28.53 5.54 1.87
CA ILE A 10 28.21 6.77 2.60
C ILE A 10 28.98 6.70 3.93
N PRO A 11 29.87 7.67 4.23
CA PRO A 11 30.58 7.69 5.49
C PRO A 11 29.60 8.03 6.62
N GLN A 12 29.40 7.11 7.56
CA GLN A 12 28.84 7.41 8.87
C GLN A 12 29.83 8.32 9.62
N LYS A 13 29.70 9.63 9.45
CA LYS A 13 30.28 10.63 10.35
C LYS A 13 29.31 10.83 11.51
N GLY A 14 29.37 9.92 12.48
CA GLY A 14 28.79 10.09 13.81
C GLY A 14 29.91 9.86 14.82
N CYS A 15 30.50 10.95 15.29
CA CYS A 15 31.63 10.97 16.20
C CYS A 15 31.36 10.16 17.48
N PRO A 16 32.32 9.37 17.99
CA PRO A 16 32.33 9.03 19.41
C PRO A 16 32.60 10.33 20.18
N MET A 17 31.62 10.80 20.96
CA MET A 17 31.93 11.70 22.06
C MET A 17 32.81 10.90 23.03
N LYS A 18 34.13 11.12 22.90
CA LYS A 18 35.08 10.85 23.97
C LYS A 18 34.64 11.68 25.16
N ASP A 19 34.26 11.01 26.23
CA ASP A 19 34.24 11.57 27.57
C ASP A 19 35.59 12.23 27.82
N GLN A 20 35.61 13.56 27.78
CA GLN A 20 36.69 14.34 28.35
C GLN A 20 36.53 14.23 29.87
N THR A 21 37.26 13.30 30.46
CA THR A 21 37.65 13.31 31.86
C THR A 21 38.45 14.59 32.12
N GLY A 22 37.73 15.67 32.43
CA GLY A 22 38.32 16.91 32.93
C GLY A 22 39.00 16.65 34.26
N HIS A 23 40.26 17.07 34.34
CA HIS A 23 41.06 17.09 35.56
C HIS A 23 40.37 17.90 36.68
N PRO A 24 40.47 17.46 37.95
CA PRO A 24 40.08 18.28 39.08
C PRO A 24 41.11 19.42 39.24
N GLU A 25 40.73 20.64 38.84
CA GLU A 25 41.42 21.85 39.29
C GLU A 25 41.22 22.00 40.79
N HIS A 26 42.33 21.94 41.53
CA HIS A 26 42.40 22.33 42.93
C HIS A 26 42.11 23.83 43.07
N LEU A 27 40.85 24.18 43.27
CA LEU A 27 40.43 25.52 43.66
C LEU A 27 40.77 25.73 45.14
N HIS A 28 41.74 26.62 45.37
CA HIS A 28 42.06 27.19 46.67
C HIS A 28 40.80 27.81 47.29
N HIS A 29 40.35 27.25 48.41
CA HIS A 29 39.35 27.86 49.28
C HIS A 29 39.88 29.19 49.84
N GLN A 30 39.48 30.31 49.24
CA GLN A 30 39.42 31.58 49.95
C GLN A 30 38.14 31.60 50.79
N HIS A 31 38.29 31.48 52.11
CA HIS A 31 37.23 31.78 53.07
C HIS A 31 36.98 33.29 53.08
N GLY A 32 36.19 33.76 52.11
CA GLY A 32 35.55 35.08 52.20
C GLY A 32 34.41 35.00 53.20
N HIS A 33 34.42 35.88 54.20
CA HIS A 33 33.28 36.10 55.09
C HIS A 33 32.07 36.51 54.25
N VAL A 34 31.15 35.58 54.03
CA VAL A 34 29.84 35.85 53.41
C VAL A 34 29.06 36.70 54.41
N SER A 35 29.03 38.00 54.16
CA SER A 35 28.11 38.89 54.84
C SER A 35 26.69 38.46 54.51
N GLU A 36 25.88 38.27 55.54
CA GLU A 36 24.48 37.87 55.46
C GLU A 36 23.67 38.94 54.72
N VAL A 37 23.57 38.79 53.39
CA VAL A 37 22.73 39.67 52.56
C VAL A 37 21.28 39.31 52.86
N THR A 38 20.63 40.11 53.68
CA THR A 38 19.19 40.02 53.95
C THR A 38 18.45 40.30 52.63
N PRO A 39 17.68 39.33 52.08
CA PRO A 39 16.97 39.55 50.83
C PRO A 39 15.93 40.67 51.02
N PRO A 40 15.76 41.56 50.03
CA PRO A 40 14.76 42.63 50.10
C PRO A 40 13.35 42.03 50.25
N PRO A 41 12.43 42.75 50.90
CA PRO A 41 11.06 42.28 51.11
C PRO A 41 10.38 41.97 49.78
N GLN A 42 10.02 40.70 49.57
CA GLN A 42 9.24 40.28 48.40
C GLN A 42 7.83 40.86 48.50
N LYS A 43 7.48 41.79 47.59
CA LYS A 43 6.09 42.18 47.36
C LYS A 43 5.36 41.01 46.69
N SER A 44 4.38 40.43 47.37
CA SER A 44 3.49 39.44 46.78
C SER A 44 2.58 40.12 45.75
N ILE A 45 2.72 39.73 44.48
CA ILE A 45 1.80 40.15 43.43
C ILE A 45 0.57 39.26 43.54
N ALA A 46 -0.57 39.83 43.93
CA ALA A 46 -1.84 39.11 43.98
C ALA A 46 -2.32 38.81 42.55
N ILE A 47 -2.33 37.53 42.17
CA ILE A 47 -2.87 37.08 40.88
C ILE A 47 -4.40 37.06 40.99
N PRO A 48 -5.13 37.75 40.09
CA PRO A 48 -6.58 37.76 40.14
C PRO A 48 -7.15 36.37 39.82
N GLU A 49 -8.29 36.00 40.42
CA GLU A 49 -8.89 34.65 40.29
C GLU A 49 -9.13 34.24 38.83
N TRP A 50 -9.54 35.16 37.94
CA TRP A 50 -9.75 34.87 36.51
C TRP A 50 -8.47 34.38 35.80
N ALA A 51 -7.30 34.87 36.22
CA ALA A 51 -6.03 34.48 35.61
C ALA A 51 -5.66 33.02 35.92
N LYS A 52 -6.08 32.49 37.08
CA LYS A 52 -5.89 31.06 37.41
C LYS A 52 -6.63 30.15 36.42
N TYR A 53 -7.86 30.52 36.04
CA TYR A 53 -8.63 29.76 35.05
C TYR A 53 -8.00 29.80 33.67
N LEU A 54 -7.45 30.95 33.24
CA LEU A 54 -6.74 31.04 31.95
C LEU A 54 -5.46 30.21 31.94
N ILE A 55 -4.69 30.21 33.03
CA ILE A 55 -3.50 29.36 33.16
C ILE A 55 -3.90 27.88 33.09
N GLY A 56 -4.97 27.50 33.80
CA GLY A 56 -5.51 26.14 33.75
C GLY A 56 -5.94 25.73 32.33
N ALA A 57 -6.69 26.59 31.63
CA ALA A 57 -7.11 26.34 30.25
C ALA A 57 -5.93 26.24 29.28
N ALA A 58 -4.93 27.12 29.42
CA ALA A 58 -3.71 27.08 28.61
C ALA A 58 -2.91 25.80 28.86
N LEU A 59 -2.80 25.34 30.10
CA LEU A 59 -2.13 24.09 30.46
C LEU A 59 -2.85 22.88 29.83
N VAL A 60 -4.18 22.82 29.93
CA VAL A 60 -4.98 21.75 29.31
C VAL A 60 -4.82 21.77 27.79
N GLY A 61 -4.86 22.96 27.16
CA GLY A 61 -4.64 23.12 25.73
C GLY A 61 -3.25 22.65 25.30
N PHE A 62 -2.22 22.99 26.07
CA PHE A 62 -0.83 22.56 25.81
C PHE A 62 -0.67 21.04 25.93
N ILE A 63 -1.26 20.42 26.95
CA ILE A 63 -1.25 18.96 27.13
C ILE A 63 -1.97 18.28 25.96
N ALA A 64 -3.17 18.74 25.60
CA ALA A 64 -3.94 18.19 24.49
C ALA A 64 -3.18 18.30 23.16
N TYR A 65 -2.55 19.46 22.89
CA TYR A 65 -1.71 19.67 21.73
C TYR A 65 -0.49 18.74 21.72
N SER A 66 0.20 18.59 22.86
CA SER A 66 1.38 17.72 22.97
C SER A 66 1.04 16.25 22.74
N VAL A 67 -0.08 15.77 23.31
CA VAL A 67 -0.58 14.41 23.05
C VAL A 67 -0.91 14.22 21.58
N LEU A 68 -1.59 15.18 20.95
CA LEU A 68 -1.90 15.12 19.52
C LEU A 68 -0.63 15.06 18.66
N GLN A 69 0.41 15.83 19.00
CA GLN A 69 1.68 15.81 18.28
C GLN A 69 2.42 14.48 18.44
N LEU A 70 2.42 13.88 19.63
CA LEU A 70 3.00 12.55 19.85
C LEU A 70 2.26 11.46 19.04
N LEU A 71 0.94 11.53 18.96
CA LEU A 71 0.14 10.62 18.14
C LEU A 71 0.45 10.78 16.64
N ARG A 72 0.64 12.03 16.17
CA ARG A 72 1.05 12.33 14.79
C ARG A 72 2.44 11.79 14.46
N GLN A 73 3.42 11.98 15.36
CA GLN A 73 4.77 11.45 15.16
C GLN A 73 4.76 9.92 15.07
N ARG A 74 4.07 9.24 15.99
CA ARG A 74 3.92 7.77 15.93
C ARG A 74 3.29 7.29 14.62
N ALA A 75 2.29 8.01 14.11
CA ALA A 75 1.67 7.68 12.83
C ALA A 75 2.65 7.85 11.65
N ILE A 76 3.47 8.91 11.66
CA ILE A 76 4.51 9.15 10.65
C ILE A 76 5.59 8.07 10.72
N ASP A 77 6.07 7.72 11.91
CA ASP A 77 7.10 6.70 12.10
C ASP A 77 6.62 5.32 11.64
N THR A 78 5.37 4.97 11.98
CA THR A 78 4.74 3.72 11.53
C THR A 78 4.60 3.69 10.01
N ALA A 79 4.07 4.76 9.41
CA ALA A 79 3.94 4.85 7.96
C ALA A 79 5.31 4.79 7.25
N SER A 80 6.33 5.44 7.81
CA SER A 80 7.69 5.43 7.27
C SER A 80 8.32 4.04 7.34
N ALA A 81 8.12 3.32 8.44
CA ALA A 81 8.56 1.93 8.59
C ALA A 81 7.87 1.00 7.59
N GLU A 82 6.56 1.18 7.36
CA GLU A 82 5.81 0.43 6.35
C GLU A 82 6.31 0.71 4.93
N TRP A 83 6.58 1.97 4.59
CA TRP A 83 7.15 2.36 3.30
C TRP A 83 8.54 1.77 3.09
N TYR A 84 9.38 1.82 4.12
CA TYR A 84 10.70 1.21 4.10
C TYR A 84 10.61 -0.31 3.91
N GLY A 85 9.64 -0.95 4.57
CA GLY A 85 9.33 -2.37 4.34
C GLY A 85 8.96 -2.64 2.88
N LEU A 86 8.05 -1.84 2.31
CA LEU A 86 7.58 -1.99 0.94
C LEU A 86 8.70 -1.85 -0.12
N ASP A 87 9.70 -1.02 0.15
CA ASP A 87 10.84 -0.79 -0.74
C ASP A 87 11.84 -1.96 -0.71
N ARG A 88 12.05 -2.56 0.47
CA ARG A 88 13.02 -3.66 0.64
C ARG A 88 12.51 -5.04 0.22
N ILE A 89 11.19 -5.21 0.10
CA ILE A 89 10.60 -6.49 -0.27
C ILE A 89 10.81 -6.75 -1.77
N SER A 90 11.53 -7.82 -2.10
CA SER A 90 11.78 -8.27 -3.48
C SER A 90 10.95 -9.50 -3.89
N GLY A 91 10.11 -10.04 -3.01
CA GLY A 91 9.35 -11.27 -3.24
C GLY A 91 7.87 -11.19 -2.85
N THR A 92 7.06 -12.11 -3.37
CA THR A 92 5.60 -12.16 -3.13
C THR A 92 5.25 -12.43 -1.67
N ASP A 93 6.05 -13.21 -0.95
CA ASP A 93 5.71 -13.59 0.43
C ASP A 93 5.86 -12.40 1.39
N GLY A 94 6.93 -11.61 1.24
CA GLY A 94 7.07 -10.36 1.98
C GLY A 94 5.96 -9.37 1.65
N LEU A 95 5.49 -9.32 0.40
CA LEU A 95 4.38 -8.44 0.01
C LEU A 95 3.07 -8.89 0.67
N LYS A 96 2.82 -10.20 0.77
CA LYS A 96 1.64 -10.76 1.47
C LYS A 96 1.67 -10.43 2.95
N GLU A 97 2.83 -10.62 3.59
CA GLU A 97 3.00 -10.28 5.01
C GLU A 97 2.76 -8.79 5.24
N LEU A 98 3.36 -7.92 4.41
CA LEU A 98 3.16 -6.48 4.52
C LEU A 98 1.70 -6.09 4.27
N ALA A 99 1.05 -6.65 3.25
CA ALA A 99 -0.36 -6.39 2.94
C ALA A 99 -1.29 -6.81 4.09
N ALA A 100 -0.98 -7.92 4.77
CA ALA A 100 -1.73 -8.38 5.94
C ALA A 100 -1.48 -7.49 7.17
N LYS A 101 -0.22 -7.13 7.44
CA LYS A 101 0.18 -6.32 8.61
C LYS A 101 -0.28 -4.87 8.51
N ALA A 102 -0.07 -4.24 7.36
CA ALA A 102 -0.40 -2.83 7.11
C ALA A 102 -1.90 -2.64 6.79
N GLY A 103 -2.62 -3.70 6.41
CA GLY A 103 -4.08 -3.73 6.32
C GLY A 103 -4.65 -2.72 5.32
N THR A 104 -5.23 -1.64 5.85
CA THR A 104 -5.89 -0.56 5.08
C THR A 104 -5.04 0.71 4.99
N THR A 105 -3.83 0.73 5.54
CA THR A 105 -2.90 1.85 5.33
C THR A 105 -2.51 1.97 3.86
N PHE A 106 -2.02 3.14 3.46
CA PHE A 106 -1.64 3.37 2.07
C PHE A 106 -0.51 2.42 1.60
N PRO A 107 0.59 2.19 2.35
CA PRO A 107 1.58 1.18 2.00
C PRO A 107 0.99 -0.23 1.86
N GLY A 108 0.07 -0.62 2.75
CA GLY A 108 -0.65 -1.89 2.66
C GLY A 108 -1.47 -2.02 1.37
N LYS A 109 -2.17 -0.96 0.96
CA LYS A 109 -2.88 -0.90 -0.32
C LYS A 109 -1.90 -1.05 -1.50
N ILE A 110 -0.76 -0.37 -1.49
CA ILE A 110 0.26 -0.52 -2.56
C ILE A 110 0.82 -1.94 -2.60
N ALA A 111 1.06 -2.59 -1.45
CA ALA A 111 1.47 -3.99 -1.40
C ALA A 111 0.43 -4.90 -2.05
N LYS A 112 -0.87 -4.68 -1.77
CA LYS A 112 -1.97 -5.40 -2.43
C LYS A 112 -2.00 -5.17 -3.95
N PHE A 113 -1.77 -3.94 -4.42
CA PHE A 113 -1.63 -3.67 -5.86
C PHE A 113 -0.46 -4.43 -6.49
N LYS A 114 0.72 -4.44 -5.84
CA LYS A 114 1.88 -5.20 -6.33
C LYS A 114 1.57 -6.70 -6.43
N LEU A 115 0.90 -7.27 -5.42
CA LEU A 115 0.46 -8.68 -5.45
C LEU A 115 -0.53 -8.94 -6.58
N ALA A 116 -1.57 -8.10 -6.72
CA ALA A 116 -2.59 -8.26 -7.75
C ALA A 116 -1.98 -8.16 -9.17
N ARG A 117 -0.99 -7.28 -9.40
CA ARG A 117 -0.23 -7.22 -10.66
C ARG A 117 0.55 -8.51 -10.92
N GLU A 118 1.22 -9.03 -9.90
CA GLU A 118 2.02 -10.25 -10.00
C GLU A 118 1.14 -11.46 -10.32
N ASP A 119 0.02 -11.61 -9.60
CA ASP A 119 -0.96 -12.68 -9.82
C ASP A 119 -1.60 -12.58 -11.23
N LEU A 120 -1.96 -11.36 -11.67
CA LEU A 120 -2.48 -11.14 -13.03
C LEU A 120 -1.44 -11.51 -14.09
N ARG A 121 -0.19 -11.05 -13.92
CA ARG A 121 0.89 -11.32 -14.87
C ARG A 121 1.18 -12.81 -14.96
N ASN A 122 1.32 -13.49 -13.82
CA ASN A 122 1.63 -14.91 -13.77
C ASN A 122 0.46 -15.74 -14.31
N GLY A 123 -0.77 -15.41 -13.93
CA GLY A 123 -1.98 -16.03 -14.46
C GLY A 123 -2.07 -15.92 -15.99
N LEU A 124 -1.89 -14.72 -16.55
CA LEU A 124 -1.92 -14.50 -18.00
C LEU A 124 -0.76 -15.18 -18.73
N ARG A 125 0.46 -15.11 -18.18
CA ARG A 125 1.65 -15.73 -18.78
C ARG A 125 1.50 -17.24 -18.86
N ASP A 126 1.09 -17.86 -17.76
CA ASP A 126 0.97 -19.31 -17.67
C ASP A 126 -0.21 -19.81 -18.52
N PHE A 127 -1.31 -19.04 -18.58
CA PHE A 127 -2.43 -19.29 -19.48
C PHE A 127 -2.02 -19.22 -20.97
N ALA A 128 -1.24 -18.21 -21.35
CA ALA A 128 -0.74 -18.06 -22.73
C ALA A 128 0.27 -19.14 -23.12
N ALA A 129 1.19 -19.49 -22.21
CA ALA A 129 2.18 -20.54 -22.44
C ALA A 129 1.52 -21.91 -22.69
N LYS A 130 0.39 -22.20 -22.01
CA LYS A 130 -0.39 -23.41 -22.24
C LYS A 130 -1.01 -23.44 -23.63
N LYS A 131 -1.66 -22.35 -24.09
CA LYS A 131 -2.25 -22.31 -25.44
C LYS A 131 -1.23 -22.62 -26.54
N LEU A 132 0.02 -22.15 -26.37
CA LEU A 132 1.11 -22.46 -27.29
C LEU A 132 1.56 -23.94 -27.20
N SER A 133 1.51 -24.53 -26.01
CA SER A 133 1.87 -25.92 -25.75
C SER A 133 0.79 -26.92 -26.20
N GLU A 134 -0.50 -26.61 -26.09
CA GLU A 134 -1.61 -27.47 -26.56
C GLU A 134 -1.59 -27.66 -28.08
N THR A 135 -1.09 -26.68 -28.84
CA THR A 135 -0.77 -26.86 -30.27
C THR A 135 0.37 -27.87 -30.53
N LYS A 136 1.14 -28.26 -29.51
CA LYS A 136 2.34 -29.11 -29.63
C LYS A 136 2.31 -30.40 -28.79
N ALA A 137 1.48 -30.53 -27.77
CA ALA A 137 1.51 -31.64 -26.84
C ALA A 137 0.10 -32.18 -26.56
N LYS A 138 -0.21 -33.36 -27.10
CA LYS A 138 -1.46 -34.11 -26.83
C LYS A 138 -1.52 -34.72 -25.42
N ASP A 139 -0.43 -34.68 -24.63
CA ASP A 139 -0.28 -35.47 -23.40
C ASP A 139 0.00 -34.66 -22.12
N ALA A 140 -0.17 -33.33 -22.12
CA ALA A 140 0.11 -32.52 -20.93
C ALA A 140 -1.05 -32.56 -19.90
N LYS A 141 -0.90 -33.40 -18.88
CA LYS A 141 -1.77 -33.53 -17.69
C LYS A 141 -2.32 -32.20 -17.16
N ALA A 142 -3.63 -32.18 -16.88
CA ALA A 142 -4.50 -31.05 -16.50
C ALA A 142 -4.17 -30.25 -15.20
N LEU A 143 -3.06 -30.49 -14.51
CA LEU A 143 -2.74 -29.79 -13.25
C LEU A 143 -2.40 -28.28 -13.35
N PRO A 144 -1.68 -27.77 -14.37
CA PRO A 144 -1.29 -26.36 -14.42
C PRO A 144 -2.44 -25.41 -14.76
N GLU A 145 -3.55 -25.92 -15.29
CA GLU A 145 -4.73 -25.13 -15.63
C GLU A 145 -5.38 -24.52 -14.37
N LEU A 146 -5.48 -25.30 -13.30
CA LEU A 146 -6.03 -24.85 -12.03
C LEU A 146 -5.21 -23.72 -11.41
N ALA A 147 -3.88 -23.79 -11.48
CA ALA A 147 -2.99 -22.77 -10.90
C ALA A 147 -3.08 -21.43 -11.63
N SER A 148 -3.12 -21.43 -12.98
CA SER A 148 -3.26 -20.20 -13.77
C SER A 148 -4.62 -19.52 -13.55
N ILE A 149 -5.70 -20.32 -13.51
CA ILE A 149 -7.05 -19.84 -13.22
C ILE A 149 -7.13 -19.32 -11.79
N GLU A 150 -6.50 -19.99 -10.82
CA GLU A 150 -6.48 -19.54 -9.42
C GLU A 150 -5.74 -18.20 -9.28
N ALA A 151 -4.62 -18.01 -9.96
CA ALA A 151 -3.90 -16.73 -9.99
C ALA A 151 -4.76 -15.62 -10.60
N LEU A 152 -5.45 -15.88 -11.72
CA LEU A 152 -6.38 -14.93 -12.31
C LEU A 152 -7.56 -14.60 -11.39
N LYS A 153 -8.11 -15.59 -10.67
CA LYS A 153 -9.16 -15.38 -9.66
C LYS A 153 -8.67 -14.52 -8.50
N LYS A 154 -7.47 -14.79 -7.98
CA LYS A 154 -6.84 -13.96 -6.93
C LYS A 154 -6.66 -12.52 -7.39
N ALA A 155 -6.18 -12.32 -8.62
CA ALA A 155 -6.04 -11.00 -9.21
C ALA A 155 -7.39 -10.28 -9.37
N ALA A 156 -8.41 -10.96 -9.90
CA ALA A 156 -9.76 -10.40 -10.09
C ALA A 156 -10.36 -9.96 -8.74
N THR A 157 -10.29 -10.82 -7.72
CA THR A 157 -10.75 -10.49 -6.36
C THR A 157 -9.98 -9.32 -5.77
N ALA A 158 -8.64 -9.37 -5.79
CA ALA A 158 -7.82 -8.33 -5.18
C ALA A 158 -8.03 -6.96 -5.84
N TYR A 159 -8.07 -6.91 -7.18
CA TYR A 159 -8.38 -5.67 -7.90
C TYR A 159 -9.82 -5.21 -7.69
N GLY A 160 -10.80 -6.12 -7.65
CA GLY A 160 -12.19 -5.77 -7.37
C GLY A 160 -12.39 -5.17 -5.98
N GLU A 161 -11.72 -5.71 -4.96
CA GLU A 161 -11.68 -5.14 -3.61
C GLU A 161 -11.00 -3.76 -3.59
N LEU A 162 -9.86 -3.62 -4.27
CA LEU A 162 -9.17 -2.34 -4.39
C LEU A 162 -10.03 -1.31 -5.12
N ALA A 163 -10.74 -1.68 -6.19
CA ALA A 163 -11.62 -0.78 -6.94
C ALA A 163 -12.80 -0.27 -6.10
N ARG A 164 -13.27 -1.05 -5.12
CA ARG A 164 -14.34 -0.66 -4.18
C ARG A 164 -13.81 0.08 -2.94
N THR A 165 -12.50 0.21 -2.79
CA THR A 165 -11.88 0.86 -1.64
C THR A 165 -11.96 2.38 -1.76
N SER A 166 -12.55 3.03 -0.76
CA SER A 166 -12.63 4.49 -0.69
C SER A 166 -11.28 5.16 -0.40
N GLY A 167 -11.13 6.41 -0.84
CA GLY A 167 -9.95 7.23 -0.58
C GLY A 167 -8.68 6.79 -1.32
N LEU A 168 -8.79 5.98 -2.37
CA LEU A 168 -7.67 5.75 -3.28
C LEU A 168 -7.42 6.99 -4.14
N PRO A 169 -6.14 7.36 -4.40
CA PRO A 169 -5.80 8.28 -5.46
C PRO A 169 -6.42 7.82 -6.78
N ARG A 170 -6.93 8.78 -7.56
CA ARG A 170 -7.66 8.53 -8.81
C ARG A 170 -6.93 7.57 -9.76
N LEU A 171 -5.61 7.69 -9.87
CA LEU A 171 -4.80 6.82 -10.72
C LEU A 171 -4.86 5.35 -10.28
N LEU A 172 -4.84 5.08 -8.97
CA LEU A 172 -4.94 3.73 -8.42
C LEU A 172 -6.34 3.17 -8.54
N GLU A 173 -7.37 4.02 -8.44
CA GLU A 173 -8.76 3.62 -8.68
C GLU A 173 -8.95 3.17 -10.15
N ILE A 174 -8.45 3.97 -11.11
CA ILE A 174 -8.44 3.63 -12.55
C ILE A 174 -7.72 2.31 -12.78
N GLU A 175 -6.53 2.16 -12.19
CA GLU A 175 -5.75 0.93 -12.31
C GLU A 175 -6.47 -0.29 -11.72
N ALA A 176 -7.11 -0.15 -10.55
CA ALA A 176 -7.83 -1.25 -9.93
C ALA A 176 -8.98 -1.74 -10.81
N ASN A 177 -9.78 -0.80 -11.34
CA ASN A 177 -10.87 -1.13 -12.25
C ASN A 177 -10.33 -1.80 -13.53
N LEU A 178 -9.27 -1.26 -14.13
CA LEU A 178 -8.69 -1.83 -15.34
C LEU A 178 -8.07 -3.22 -15.10
N GLY A 179 -7.42 -3.43 -13.97
CA GLY A 179 -6.88 -4.72 -13.54
C GLY A 179 -7.96 -5.76 -13.31
N ALA A 180 -9.04 -5.38 -12.60
CA ALA A 180 -10.21 -6.23 -12.40
C ALA A 180 -10.87 -6.61 -13.72
N ALA A 181 -11.05 -5.63 -14.63
CA ALA A 181 -11.63 -5.86 -15.96
C ALA A 181 -10.83 -6.91 -16.74
N LYS A 182 -9.51 -6.76 -16.81
CA LYS A 182 -8.61 -7.68 -17.52
C LYS A 182 -8.61 -9.08 -16.90
N ALA A 183 -8.60 -9.17 -15.57
CA ALA A 183 -8.63 -10.45 -14.86
C ALA A 183 -9.97 -11.18 -15.08
N SER A 184 -11.10 -10.48 -14.92
CA SER A 184 -12.44 -11.03 -15.17
C SER A 184 -12.63 -11.41 -16.65
N GLU A 185 -12.12 -10.62 -17.60
CA GLU A 185 -12.16 -10.95 -19.03
C GLU A 185 -11.38 -12.24 -19.32
N ALA A 186 -10.18 -12.40 -18.75
CA ALA A 186 -9.37 -13.61 -18.89
C ALA A 186 -10.03 -14.86 -18.30
N LEU A 187 -10.84 -14.69 -17.25
CA LEU A 187 -11.66 -15.75 -16.66
C LEU A 187 -12.97 -16.02 -17.42
N GLY A 188 -13.25 -15.26 -18.48
CA GLY A 188 -14.51 -15.34 -19.21
C GLY A 188 -15.70 -14.73 -18.48
N ALA A 189 -15.49 -13.96 -17.41
CA ALA A 189 -16.54 -13.22 -16.68
C ALA A 189 -16.83 -11.86 -17.38
N PHE A 190 -17.30 -11.93 -18.63
CA PHE A 190 -17.35 -10.77 -19.53
C PHE A 190 -18.31 -9.65 -19.09
N ALA A 191 -19.43 -9.97 -18.47
CA ALA A 191 -20.38 -8.96 -17.96
C ALA A 191 -19.75 -8.11 -16.84
N GLU A 192 -19.03 -8.76 -15.92
CA GLU A 192 -18.29 -8.09 -14.86
C GLU A 192 -17.13 -7.26 -15.44
N ALA A 193 -16.37 -7.84 -16.37
CA ALA A 193 -15.28 -7.14 -17.05
C ALA A 193 -15.77 -5.85 -17.75
N LYS A 194 -16.90 -5.92 -18.47
CA LYS A 194 -17.54 -4.76 -19.11
C LYS A 194 -17.87 -3.66 -18.10
N THR A 195 -18.44 -4.02 -16.96
CA THR A 195 -18.79 -3.07 -15.89
C THR A 195 -17.54 -2.31 -15.39
N PHE A 196 -16.44 -3.03 -15.17
CA PHE A 196 -15.18 -2.41 -14.75
C PHE A 196 -14.54 -1.54 -15.85
N TYR A 197 -14.60 -1.96 -17.12
CA TYR A 197 -14.15 -1.12 -18.24
C TYR A 197 -14.97 0.17 -18.35
N GLU A 198 -16.30 0.09 -18.32
CA GLU A 198 -17.17 1.27 -18.37
C GLU A 198 -16.92 2.23 -17.19
N THR A 199 -16.70 1.68 -16.00
CA THR A 199 -16.30 2.48 -14.83
C THR A 199 -14.96 3.17 -15.08
N THR A 200 -13.97 2.45 -15.63
CA THR A 200 -12.66 3.02 -15.99
C THR A 200 -12.80 4.15 -17.01
N VAL A 201 -13.65 4.01 -18.04
CA VAL A 201 -13.92 5.08 -19.02
C VAL A 201 -14.47 6.33 -18.33
N LYS A 202 -15.47 6.18 -17.46
CA LYS A 202 -16.03 7.29 -16.69
C LYS A 202 -14.98 7.95 -15.79
N LEU A 203 -14.08 7.15 -15.21
CA LEU A 203 -13.06 7.66 -14.29
C LEU A 203 -11.91 8.37 -15.02
N ALA A 204 -11.49 7.84 -16.17
CA ALA A 204 -10.27 8.21 -16.86
C ALA A 204 -10.48 9.15 -18.06
N GLY A 205 -11.72 9.32 -18.53
CA GLY A 205 -12.07 10.19 -19.66
C GLY A 205 -11.29 9.84 -20.92
N ASP A 206 -10.80 10.86 -21.63
CA ASP A 206 -10.05 10.71 -22.89
C ASP A 206 -8.56 10.35 -22.70
N SER A 207 -8.14 9.96 -21.49
CA SER A 207 -6.77 9.47 -21.27
C SER A 207 -6.51 8.14 -21.99
N GLU A 208 -5.24 7.77 -22.18
CA GLU A 208 -4.88 6.49 -22.81
C GLU A 208 -5.47 5.27 -22.11
N MET A 209 -5.58 5.29 -20.76
CA MET A 209 -6.24 4.22 -20.01
C MET A 209 -7.75 4.21 -20.26
N GLY A 210 -8.38 5.38 -20.38
CA GLY A 210 -9.79 5.51 -20.74
C GLY A 210 -10.09 4.98 -22.14
N LYS A 211 -9.25 5.31 -23.13
CA LYS A 211 -9.34 4.77 -24.50
C LYS A 211 -9.16 3.25 -24.52
N GLN A 212 -8.18 2.72 -23.78
CA GLN A 212 -7.98 1.27 -23.65
C GLN A 212 -9.22 0.60 -23.05
N ALA A 213 -9.81 1.19 -22.03
CA ALA A 213 -11.02 0.67 -21.40
C ALA A 213 -12.24 0.75 -22.32
N ALA A 214 -12.39 1.84 -23.07
CA ALA A 214 -13.47 2.01 -24.05
C ALA A 214 -13.40 0.94 -25.15
N ALA A 215 -12.20 0.71 -25.70
CA ALA A 215 -11.98 -0.35 -26.68
C ALA A 215 -12.27 -1.75 -26.10
N GLY A 216 -11.93 -1.97 -24.82
CA GLY A 216 -12.29 -3.20 -24.10
C GLY A 216 -13.80 -3.39 -23.98
N ALA A 217 -14.51 -2.37 -23.49
CA ALA A 217 -15.98 -2.39 -23.34
C ALA A 217 -16.70 -2.59 -24.69
N GLU A 218 -16.23 -1.90 -25.75
CA GLU A 218 -16.79 -2.03 -27.10
C GLU A 218 -16.58 -3.45 -27.66
N ARG A 219 -15.38 -4.01 -27.51
CA ARG A 219 -15.08 -5.39 -27.94
C ARG A 219 -15.99 -6.40 -27.25
N LEU A 220 -16.24 -6.23 -25.95
CA LEU A 220 -17.13 -7.11 -25.20
C LEU A 220 -18.60 -6.92 -25.59
N GLY A 221 -19.02 -5.70 -25.92
CA GLY A 221 -20.38 -5.41 -26.40
C GLY A 221 -20.66 -6.01 -27.78
N LYS A 222 -19.74 -5.88 -28.74
CA LYS A 222 -19.89 -6.46 -30.09
C LYS A 222 -19.95 -7.98 -30.10
N ASN A 223 -19.22 -8.61 -29.18
CA ASN A 223 -19.16 -10.06 -29.07
C ASN A 223 -20.12 -10.62 -28.03
N GLU A 224 -21.01 -9.82 -27.46
CA GLU A 224 -21.85 -10.21 -26.31
C GLU A 224 -22.67 -11.47 -26.61
N LEU A 225 -23.19 -11.59 -27.84
CA LEU A 225 -23.97 -12.74 -28.26
C LEU A 225 -23.11 -14.00 -28.43
N ALA A 226 -21.97 -13.89 -29.12
CA ALA A 226 -21.01 -14.99 -29.29
C ALA A 226 -20.44 -15.47 -27.94
N VAL A 227 -20.20 -14.53 -27.03
CA VAL A 227 -19.75 -14.78 -25.67
C VAL A 227 -20.80 -15.52 -24.84
N LYS A 228 -22.07 -15.09 -24.89
CA LYS A 228 -23.17 -15.77 -24.20
C LYS A 228 -23.35 -17.19 -24.74
N THR A 229 -23.34 -17.36 -26.07
CA THR A 229 -23.41 -18.69 -26.68
C THR A 229 -22.27 -19.60 -26.22
N LEU A 230 -21.03 -19.10 -26.20
CA LEU A 230 -19.86 -19.86 -25.70
C LEU A 230 -20.00 -20.22 -24.21
N GLN A 231 -20.46 -19.30 -23.36
CA GLN A 231 -20.69 -19.59 -21.94
C GLN A 231 -21.78 -20.64 -21.75
N ASP A 232 -22.89 -20.53 -22.48
CA ASP A 232 -24.00 -21.48 -22.41
C ASP A 232 -23.58 -22.87 -22.89
N GLU A 233 -22.77 -22.96 -23.96
CA GLU A 233 -22.18 -24.22 -24.43
C GLU A 233 -21.21 -24.84 -23.41
N LEU A 234 -20.36 -24.03 -22.78
CA LEU A 234 -19.44 -24.51 -21.73
C LEU A 234 -20.20 -24.99 -20.49
N LEU A 235 -21.22 -24.26 -20.04
CA LEU A 235 -22.08 -24.66 -18.92
C LEU A 235 -22.86 -25.93 -19.22
N LYS A 236 -23.37 -26.07 -20.45
CA LYS A 236 -24.06 -27.29 -20.91
C LYS A 236 -23.12 -28.49 -20.94
N THR A 237 -21.88 -28.29 -21.39
CA THR A 237 -20.86 -29.36 -21.43
C THR A 237 -20.40 -29.75 -20.01
N ALA A 238 -20.22 -28.78 -19.12
CA ALA A 238 -19.78 -29.01 -17.74
C ALA A 238 -20.84 -29.73 -16.88
N ARG A 239 -22.13 -29.57 -17.18
CA ARG A 239 -23.21 -30.27 -16.47
C ARG A 239 -23.32 -31.75 -16.86
N GLY A 240 -22.60 -32.20 -17.90
CA GLY A 240 -22.70 -33.55 -18.44
C GLY A 240 -24.08 -33.85 -19.05
N PRO A 241 -24.23 -34.94 -19.82
CA PRO A 241 -25.56 -35.43 -20.16
C PRO A 241 -26.27 -35.77 -18.86
N SER A 242 -27.41 -35.12 -18.58
CA SER A 242 -28.30 -35.55 -17.52
C SER A 242 -28.71 -36.99 -17.83
N THR A 243 -28.15 -37.94 -17.11
CA THR A 243 -28.51 -39.35 -17.23
C THR A 243 -30.01 -39.46 -16.96
N PRO A 244 -30.81 -39.99 -17.91
CA PRO A 244 -32.25 -40.14 -17.74
C PRO A 244 -32.61 -41.15 -16.65
#